data_AF-I9WEX2-F1
#
_entry.id   AF-I9WEX2-F1
#
_cell.length_a   1.000
_cell.length_b   1.000
_cell.length_c   1.000
_cell.angle_alpha   90.00
_cell.angle_beta   90.00
_cell.angle_gamma   90.00
#
_symmetry.space_group_name_H-M   'P 1'
#
loop_
_entity.id
_entity.type
_entity.pdbx_description
1 polymer ?
#
loop_
_entity_poly.entity_id
_entity_poly.type
_entity_poly.pdbx_seq_one_letter_code
_entity_poly.pdbx_strand_id
1 'polypeptide(L)'
;MITPYDAALRLRQREMDDMRVSISAEVAQVIALDGHRDAIDTTVQTEIALAAQHAFPADAFVARMRAERASLCHQRAICDARLSGLRAQAIEAYGSLSAIGAAADRHRADTLRAAAIMEQSQIDDFSAARFTRTLAAARRLRAERDDRA
;
A
#
# COMPACT_ATOMS: atom_id res chain seq x y z
N MET A 1 -11.00 -5.81 -17.69
CA MET A 1 -12.21 -6.25 -16.96
C MET A 1 -12.28 -5.45 -15.67
N ILE A 2 -13.37 -4.74 -15.40
CA ILE A 2 -13.57 -4.07 -14.11
C ILE A 2 -13.95 -5.14 -13.09
N THR A 3 -13.19 -5.24 -11.99
CA THR A 3 -13.52 -6.16 -10.89
C THR A 3 -14.32 -5.44 -9.81
N PRO A 4 -15.17 -6.13 -9.03
CA PRO A 4 -15.87 -5.52 -7.89
C PRO A 4 -14.92 -4.94 -6.83
N TYR A 5 -13.64 -5.31 -6.86
CA TYR A 5 -12.59 -4.83 -5.96
C TYR A 5 -11.92 -3.53 -6.43
N ASP A 6 -12.09 -3.12 -7.69
CA ASP A 6 -11.33 -2.00 -8.27
C ASP A 6 -11.60 -0.66 -7.56
N ALA A 7 -12.84 -0.41 -7.14
CA ALA A 7 -13.19 0.80 -6.40
C ALA A 7 -12.52 0.83 -5.02
N ALA A 8 -12.52 -0.30 -4.31
CA ALA A 8 -11.87 -0.44 -3.01
C ALA A 8 -10.34 -0.30 -3.13
N LEU A 9 -9.73 -0.91 -4.15
CA LEU A 9 -8.29 -0.80 -4.42
C LEU A 9 -7.89 0.65 -4.69
N ARG A 10 -8.64 1.38 -5.52
CA ARG A 10 -8.36 2.79 -5.82
C ARG A 10 -8.47 3.69 -4.59
N LEU A 11 -9.48 3.46 -3.75
CA LEU A 11 -9.65 4.19 -2.50
C LEU A 11 -8.45 3.96 -1.57
N ARG A 12 -8.08 2.70 -1.34
CA ARG A 12 -6.97 2.33 -0.46
C ARG A 12 -5.62 2.79 -0.98
N GLN A 13 -5.43 2.82 -2.30
CA GLN A 13 -4.23 3.38 -2.92
C GLN A 13 -4.08 4.87 -2.62
N ARG A 14 -5.18 5.64 -2.73
CA ARG A 14 -5.18 7.08 -2.42
C ARG A 14 -4.87 7.33 -0.94
N GLU A 15 -5.50 6.58 -0.05
CA GLU A 15 -5.22 6.68 1.40
C GLU A 15 -3.74 6.39 1.72
N MET A 16 -3.13 5.41 1.04
CA MET A 16 -1.69 5.15 1.17
C MET A 16 -0.82 6.29 0.66
N ASP A 17 -1.19 6.91 -0.46
CA ASP A 17 -0.45 8.03 -1.04
C ASP A 17 -0.55 9.28 -0.14
N ASP A 18 -1.73 9.59 0.40
CA ASP A 18 -1.92 10.66 1.38
C ASP A 18 -1.06 10.44 2.63
N MET A 19 -1.03 9.20 3.13
CA MET A 19 -0.25 8.85 4.31
C MET A 19 1.26 8.97 4.07
N ARG A 20 1.75 8.62 2.87
CA ARG A 20 3.16 8.84 2.48
C ARG A 20 3.53 10.31 2.49
N VAL A 21 2.63 11.17 2.01
CA VAL A 21 2.82 12.63 2.06
C VAL A 21 2.91 13.11 3.51
N SER A 22 1.99 12.67 4.38
CA SER A 22 2.01 13.04 5.81
C SER A 22 3.29 12.58 6.52
N ILE A 23 3.72 11.35 6.29
CA ILE A 23 4.98 10.82 6.84
C ILE A 23 6.17 11.66 6.37
N SER A 24 6.20 12.02 5.08
CA SER A 24 7.30 12.80 4.51
C SER A 24 7.35 14.21 5.11
N ALA A 25 6.20 14.83 5.35
CA ALA A 25 6.10 16.13 5.99
C ALA A 25 6.60 16.10 7.45
N GLU A 26 6.20 15.11 8.24
CA GLU A 26 6.67 14.97 9.64
C GLU A 26 8.17 14.66 9.71
N VAL A 27 8.71 13.85 8.78
CA VAL A 27 10.16 13.62 8.68
C VAL A 27 10.91 14.92 8.37
N ALA A 28 10.42 15.72 7.43
CA ALA A 28 11.01 17.03 7.12
C ALA A 28 10.99 17.96 8.34
N GLN A 29 9.92 17.93 9.13
CA GLN A 29 9.81 18.70 10.37
C GLN A 29 10.83 18.26 11.42
N VAL A 30 11.03 16.94 11.62
CA VAL A 30 12.07 16.42 12.53
C VAL A 30 13.46 16.88 12.10
N ILE A 31 13.77 16.81 10.80
CA ILE A 31 15.07 17.27 10.27
C ILE A 31 15.26 18.78 10.54
N ALA A 32 14.22 19.60 10.35
CA ALA A 32 14.28 21.01 10.62
C ALA A 32 14.52 21.30 12.12
N LEU A 33 13.81 20.61 13.02
CA LEU A 33 14.01 20.74 14.47
C LEU A 33 15.42 20.35 14.90
N ASP A 34 15.99 19.31 14.29
CA ASP A 34 17.37 18.89 14.54
C ASP A 34 18.37 19.96 14.08
N GLY A 35 18.17 20.53 12.90
CA GLY A 35 18.98 21.65 12.41
C GLY A 35 18.89 22.89 13.33
N HIS A 36 17.71 23.22 13.84
CA HIS A 36 17.56 24.32 14.80
C HIS A 36 18.28 24.06 16.13
N ARG A 37 18.24 22.83 16.62
CA ARG A 37 18.97 22.43 17.82
C ARG A 37 20.47 22.57 17.61
N ASP A 38 21.01 22.07 16.50
CA ASP A 38 22.43 22.16 16.18
C ASP A 38 22.92 23.61 16.03
N ALA A 39 22.06 24.47 15.45
CA ALA A 39 22.32 25.90 15.37
C ALA A 39 22.43 26.55 16.75
N ILE A 40 21.46 26.29 17.65
CA ILE A 40 21.51 26.78 19.03
C ILE A 40 22.76 26.25 19.75
N ASP A 41 23.12 24.99 19.53
CA ASP A 41 24.32 24.39 20.12
C ASP A 41 25.59 25.11 19.69
N THR A 42 25.68 25.43 18.40
CA THR A 42 26.79 26.22 17.85
C THR A 42 26.82 27.63 18.44
N THR A 43 25.69 28.35 18.43
CA THR A 43 25.60 29.73 18.96
C THR A 43 25.97 29.80 20.43
N VAL A 44 25.48 28.85 21.24
CA VAL A 44 25.80 28.78 22.67
C VAL A 44 27.30 28.61 22.90
N GLN A 45 27.95 27.71 22.15
CA GLN A 45 29.40 27.51 22.29
C GLN A 45 30.19 28.76 21.90
N THR A 46 29.80 29.44 20.83
CA THR A 46 30.43 30.69 20.40
C THR A 46 30.29 31.80 21.46
N GLU A 47 29.08 32.00 21.99
CA GLU A 47 28.81 33.04 22.98
C GLU A 47 29.50 32.77 24.32
N ILE A 48 29.55 31.51 24.78
CA ILE A 48 30.30 31.16 25.99
C ILE A 48 31.80 31.43 25.82
N ALA A 49 32.37 31.10 24.64
CA ALA A 49 33.77 31.36 24.35
C ALA A 49 34.09 32.86 24.35
N LEU A 50 33.22 33.69 23.77
CA LEU A 50 33.37 35.16 23.77
C LEU A 50 33.21 35.75 25.17
N ALA A 51 32.20 35.31 25.93
CA ALA A 51 31.98 35.77 27.30
C ALA A 51 33.16 35.45 28.21
N ALA A 52 33.77 34.26 28.05
CA ALA A 52 34.97 33.87 28.79
C ALA A 52 36.19 34.76 28.48
N GLN A 53 36.33 35.23 27.24
CA GLN A 53 37.44 36.12 26.83
C GLN A 53 37.29 37.54 27.39
N HIS A 54 36.05 38.01 27.58
CA HIS A 54 35.76 39.40 27.94
C HIS A 54 35.16 39.58 29.35
N ALA A 55 35.09 38.51 30.16
CA ALA A 55 34.51 38.49 31.50
C ALA A 55 33.08 39.06 31.58
N PHE A 56 32.28 38.87 30.52
CA PHE A 56 30.88 39.29 30.51
C PHE A 56 29.97 38.26 31.18
N PRO A 57 28.95 38.69 31.94
CA PRO A 57 27.94 37.78 32.49
C PRO A 57 27.04 37.24 31.37
N ALA A 58 27.02 35.92 31.19
CA ALA A 58 26.26 35.23 30.14
C ALA A 58 25.04 34.44 30.67
N ASP A 59 24.76 34.48 31.98
CA ASP A 59 23.79 33.58 32.63
C ASP A 59 22.37 33.69 32.05
N ALA A 60 21.90 34.91 31.77
CA ALA A 60 20.58 35.14 31.19
C ALA A 60 20.47 34.58 29.75
N PHE A 61 21.55 34.68 28.97
CA PHE A 61 21.61 34.11 27.63
C PHE A 61 21.58 32.58 27.69
N VAL A 62 22.40 31.98 28.55
CA VAL A 62 22.45 30.52 28.75
C VAL A 62 21.09 29.99 29.22
N ALA A 63 20.42 30.69 30.15
CA ALA A 63 19.09 30.31 30.64
C ALA A 63 18.05 30.35 29.51
N ARG A 64 18.05 31.38 28.66
CA ARG A 64 17.16 31.47 27.49
C ARG A 64 17.40 30.32 26.51
N MET A 65 18.66 30.07 26.15
CA MET A 65 19.01 28.99 25.21
C MET A 65 18.65 27.61 25.77
N ARG A 66 18.75 27.40 27.08
CA ARG A 66 18.29 26.16 27.73
C ARG A 66 16.77 25.98 27.60
N ALA A 67 15.99 27.05 27.78
CA ALA A 67 14.55 27.01 27.60
C ALA A 67 14.16 26.72 26.14
N GLU A 68 14.85 27.35 25.17
CA GLU A 68 14.64 27.09 23.74
C GLU A 68 14.97 25.64 23.36
N ARG A 69 16.09 25.09 23.84
CA ARG A 69 16.42 23.66 23.66
C ARG A 69 15.35 22.74 24.24
N ALA A 70 14.84 23.05 25.43
CA ALA A 70 13.78 22.24 26.05
C ALA A 70 12.50 22.27 25.21
N SER A 71 12.13 23.44 24.66
CA SER A 71 11.00 23.57 23.75
C SER A 71 11.19 22.75 22.46
N LEU A 72 12.36 22.82 21.82
CA LEU A 72 12.66 22.03 20.62
C LEU A 72 12.64 20.53 20.91
N CYS A 73 13.18 20.10 22.06
CA CYS A 73 13.15 18.70 22.47
C CYS A 73 11.71 18.20 22.66
N HIS A 74 10.84 19.03 23.28
CA HIS A 74 9.44 18.71 23.42
C HIS A 74 8.71 18.62 22.07
N GLN A 75 8.96 19.57 21.17
CA GLN A 75 8.39 19.55 19.81
C GLN A 75 8.85 18.33 19.02
N ARG A 76 10.13 17.95 19.12
CA ARG A 76 10.67 16.75 18.49
C ARG A 76 9.98 15.49 19.02
N ALA A 77 9.79 15.38 20.34
CA ALA A 77 9.08 14.24 20.93
C ALA A 77 7.63 14.13 20.42
N ILE A 78 6.95 15.26 20.20
CA ILE A 78 5.60 15.28 19.60
C ILE A 78 5.65 14.77 18.16
N CYS A 79 6.59 15.26 17.34
CA CYS A 79 6.76 14.79 15.95
C CYS A 79 7.11 13.30 15.89
N ASP A 80 7.99 12.80 16.77
CA ASP A 80 8.34 11.38 16.85
C ASP A 80 7.14 10.50 17.22
N ALA A 81 6.29 10.96 18.15
CA ALA A 81 5.05 10.27 18.50
C ALA A 81 4.06 10.26 17.31
N ARG A 82 3.91 11.38 16.61
CA ARG A 82 3.07 11.46 15.40
C ARG A 82 3.57 10.55 14.29
N LEU A 83 4.88 10.56 14.03
CA LEU A 83 5.52 9.70 13.04
C LEU A 83 5.32 8.22 13.36
N SER A 84 5.44 7.85 14.64
CA SER A 84 5.15 6.48 15.10
C SER A 84 3.70 6.09 14.85
N GLY A 85 2.74 6.99 15.14
CA GLY A 85 1.32 6.79 14.85
C GLY A 85 1.04 6.63 13.36
N LEU A 86 1.59 7.51 12.51
CA LEU A 86 1.45 7.43 11.05
C LEU A 86 2.04 6.13 10.49
N ARG A 87 3.19 5.68 11.01
CA ARG A 87 3.79 4.39 10.60
C ARG A 87 2.92 3.20 10.97
N ALA A 88 2.32 3.20 12.17
CA ALA A 88 1.40 2.15 12.57
C ALA A 88 0.16 2.11 11.66
N GLN A 89 -0.42 3.27 11.36
CA GLN A 89 -1.53 3.39 10.41
C GLN A 89 -1.14 2.93 9.00
N ALA A 90 0.11 3.18 8.58
CA ALA A 90 0.60 2.77 7.26
C ALA A 90 0.72 1.25 7.14
N ILE A 91 1.19 0.60 8.21
CA ILE A 91 1.28 -0.86 8.27
C ILE A 91 -0.12 -1.46 8.16
N GLU A 92 -1.10 -0.92 8.89
CA GLU A 92 -2.49 -1.39 8.84
C GLU A 92 -3.12 -1.19 7.46
N ALA A 93 -2.98 0.01 6.88
CA ALA A 93 -3.50 0.34 5.55
C ALA A 93 -2.88 -0.56 4.46
N TYR A 94 -1.57 -0.80 4.54
CA TYR A 94 -0.87 -1.71 3.63
C TYR A 94 -1.36 -3.15 3.77
N GLY A 95 -1.56 -3.63 4.99
CA GLY A 95 -2.13 -4.96 5.24
C GLY A 95 -3.51 -5.13 4.61
N SER A 96 -4.38 -4.12 4.77
CA SER A 96 -5.71 -4.10 4.16
C SER A 96 -5.66 -4.07 2.62
N LEU A 97 -4.83 -3.19 2.05
CA LEU A 97 -4.63 -3.10 0.59
C LEU A 97 -4.14 -4.43 0.01
N SER A 98 -3.17 -5.07 0.67
CA SER A 98 -2.62 -6.37 0.27
C SER A 98 -3.69 -7.47 0.30
N ALA A 99 -4.51 -7.51 1.35
CA ALA A 99 -5.60 -8.48 1.46
C ALA A 99 -6.65 -8.32 0.36
N ILE A 100 -7.04 -7.07 0.05
CA ILE A 100 -7.98 -6.75 -1.04
C ILE A 100 -7.37 -7.09 -2.40
N GLY A 101 -6.09 -6.78 -2.61
CA GLY A 101 -5.35 -7.14 -3.83
C GLY A 101 -5.36 -8.64 -4.07
N ALA A 102 -5.02 -9.43 -3.04
CA ALA A 102 -5.05 -10.88 -3.11
C ALA A 102 -6.46 -11.44 -3.39
N ALA A 103 -7.52 -10.82 -2.84
CA ALA A 103 -8.89 -11.21 -3.14
C ALA A 103 -9.28 -10.90 -4.60
N ALA A 104 -8.86 -9.75 -5.11
CA ALA A 104 -9.06 -9.37 -6.51
C ALA A 104 -8.36 -10.33 -7.47
N ASP A 105 -7.12 -10.73 -7.16
CA ASP A 105 -6.36 -11.67 -7.99
C ASP A 105 -6.98 -13.07 -8.00
N ARG A 106 -7.43 -13.55 -6.83
CA ARG A 106 -8.19 -14.82 -6.76
C ARG A 106 -9.45 -14.76 -7.62
N HIS A 107 -10.21 -13.67 -7.52
CA HIS A 107 -11.43 -13.48 -8.31
C HIS A 107 -11.12 -13.49 -9.82
N ARG A 108 -10.07 -12.79 -10.26
CA ARG A 108 -9.64 -12.83 -11.67
C ARG A 108 -9.29 -14.26 -12.09
N ALA A 109 -8.51 -14.98 -11.30
CA ALA A 109 -8.16 -16.37 -11.60
C ALA A 109 -9.38 -17.30 -11.65
N ASP A 110 -10.35 -17.12 -10.76
CA ASP A 110 -11.61 -17.88 -10.76
C ASP A 110 -12.46 -17.56 -12.00
N THR A 111 -12.58 -16.29 -12.36
CA THR A 111 -13.36 -15.87 -13.55
C THR A 111 -12.75 -16.42 -14.84
N LEU A 112 -11.42 -16.41 -14.97
CA LEU A 112 -10.71 -16.99 -16.11
C LEU A 112 -10.90 -18.51 -16.16
N ARG A 113 -10.81 -19.20 -15.02
CA ARG A 113 -11.07 -20.65 -14.95
C ARG A 113 -12.51 -20.99 -15.32
N ALA A 114 -13.49 -20.24 -14.82
CA ALA A 114 -14.89 -20.44 -15.14
C ALA A 114 -15.16 -20.25 -16.63
N ALA A 115 -14.59 -19.22 -17.25
CA ALA A 115 -14.70 -18.98 -18.70
C ALA A 115 -14.12 -20.14 -19.51
N ALA A 116 -12.93 -20.64 -19.15
CA ALA A 116 -12.30 -21.78 -19.81
C ALA A 116 -13.11 -23.08 -19.67
N ILE A 117 -13.68 -23.34 -18.48
CA ILE A 117 -14.56 -24.50 -18.25
C ILE A 117 -15.83 -24.39 -19.12
N MET A 118 -16.43 -23.20 -19.19
CA MET A 118 -17.60 -22.98 -20.05
C MET A 118 -17.29 -23.20 -21.52
N GLU A 119 -16.16 -22.68 -22.02
CA GLU A 119 -15.73 -22.88 -23.40
C GLU A 119 -15.52 -24.38 -23.72
N GLN A 120 -14.81 -25.10 -22.83
CA GLN A 120 -14.60 -26.54 -22.99
C GLN A 120 -15.93 -27.32 -22.99
N SER A 121 -16.84 -27.00 -22.07
CA SER A 121 -18.15 -27.68 -21.99
C SER A 121 -18.95 -27.53 -23.29
N GLN A 122 -18.90 -26.36 -23.94
CA GLN A 122 -19.57 -26.14 -25.22
C GLN A 122 -18.95 -26.97 -26.36
N ILE A 123 -17.63 -27.13 -26.36
CA ILE A 123 -16.91 -27.96 -27.34
C ILE A 123 -17.27 -29.44 -27.15
N ASP A 124 -17.33 -29.89 -25.90
CA ASP A 124 -17.66 -31.27 -25.56
C ASP A 124 -19.11 -31.60 -25.94
N ASP A 125 -20.06 -30.69 -25.65
CA ASP A 125 -21.46 -30.81 -26.05
C ASP A 125 -21.62 -30.90 -27.58
N PHE A 126 -20.90 -30.04 -28.31
CA PHE A 126 -20.94 -30.07 -29.78
C PHE A 126 -20.38 -31.39 -30.34
N SER A 127 -19.29 -31.88 -29.75
CA SER A 127 -18.64 -33.14 -30.12
C SER A 127 -19.54 -34.33 -29.83
N ALA A 128 -20.18 -34.37 -28.66
CA ALA A 128 -21.14 -35.40 -28.28
C ALA A 128 -22.40 -35.39 -29.18
N ALA A 129 -22.94 -34.21 -29.49
CA ALA A 129 -24.07 -34.06 -30.40
C ALA A 129 -23.74 -34.52 -31.83
N ARG A 130 -22.50 -34.29 -32.29
CA ARG A 130 -22.03 -34.79 -33.60
C ARG A 130 -21.86 -36.31 -33.58
N PHE A 131 -21.27 -36.86 -32.52
CA PHE A 131 -21.06 -38.31 -32.38
C PHE A 131 -22.39 -39.09 -32.29
N THR A 132 -23.36 -38.58 -31.53
CA THR A 132 -24.69 -39.22 -31.44
C THR A 132 -25.42 -39.21 -32.78
N ARG A 133 -25.32 -38.12 -33.56
CA ARG A 133 -25.87 -38.05 -34.93
C ARG A 133 -25.22 -39.06 -35.87
N THR A 134 -23.89 -39.18 -35.87
CA THR A 134 -23.19 -40.15 -36.74
C THR A 134 -23.55 -41.59 -36.37
N LEU A 135 -23.64 -41.89 -35.07
CA LEU A 135 -24.03 -43.21 -34.58
C LEU A 135 -25.49 -43.56 -34.94
N ALA A 136 -26.42 -42.60 -34.84
CA ALA A 136 -27.79 -42.78 -35.28
C ALA A 136 -27.90 -43.02 -36.79
N ALA A 137 -27.15 -42.28 -37.61
CA ALA A 137 -27.11 -42.49 -39.06
C ALA A 137 -26.54 -43.87 -39.43
N ALA A 138 -25.46 -44.30 -38.78
CA ALA A 138 -24.88 -45.62 -38.99
C ALA A 138 -25.83 -46.76 -38.60
N ARG A 139 -26.61 -46.60 -37.54
CA ARG A 139 -27.65 -47.57 -37.14
C ARG A 139 -28.77 -47.67 -38.17
N ARG A 140 -29.25 -46.54 -38.71
CA ARG A 140 -30.27 -46.52 -39.78
C ARG A 140 -29.79 -47.26 -41.03
N LEU A 141 -28.57 -46.97 -41.48
CA LEU A 141 -27.99 -47.63 -42.66
C LEU A 141 -27.82 -49.15 -42.49
N ARG A 142 -27.61 -49.63 -41.26
CA ARG A 142 -27.56 -51.08 -40.97
C ARG A 142 -28.96 -51.70 -41.03
N ALA A 143 -29.95 -51.09 -40.40
CA ALA A 143 -31.33 -51.57 -40.46
C ALA A 143 -31.87 -51.63 -41.91
N GLU A 144 -31.60 -50.60 -42.72
CA GLU A 144 -31.98 -50.59 -44.15
C GLU A 144 -31.27 -51.66 -45.00
N ARG A 145 -30.10 -52.13 -44.55
CA ARG A 145 -29.39 -53.24 -45.20
C ARG A 145 -29.98 -54.59 -44.80
N ASP A 146 -30.32 -54.76 -43.54
CA ASP A 146 -30.90 -55.99 -43.01
C ASP A 146 -32.34 -56.21 -43.54
N ASP A 147 -33.11 -55.15 -43.80
CA ASP A 147 -34.45 -55.22 -44.41
C ASP A 147 -34.44 -55.53 -45.93
N ARG A 148 -33.27 -55.47 -46.59
CA ARG A 148 -33.11 -55.74 -48.02
C ARG A 148 -32.47 -57.10 -48.33
N ALA A 149 -32.07 -57.84 -47.30
CA ALA A 149 -31.52 -59.20 -47.39
C ALA A 149 -32.62 -60.23 -47.11
#